data_AF-A0AAX2GWT1-F1
#
_entry.id   AF-A0AAX2GWT1-F1
#
_cell.length_a   1.000
_cell.length_b   1.000
_cell.length_c   1.000
_cell.angle_alpha   90.00
_cell.angle_beta   90.00
_cell.angle_gamma   90.00
#
_symmetry.space_group_name_H-M   'P 1'
#
loop_
_entity.id
_entity.type
_entity.pdbx_description
1 polymer ?
#
loop_
_entity_poly.entity_id
_entity_poly.type
_entity_poly.pdbx_seq_one_letter_code
_entity_poly.pdbx_strand_id
1 'polypeptide(L)' 'MKVRKEVRSLFYKKEIHRALEDELCRHYETLKRWLNADPTPFYHHSPAIRKAFLKIVGKTVKGAFEPSAGESK' A
#
# COMPACT_ATOMS: atom_id res chain seq x y z
N MET A 1 1.59 11.52 1.58
CA MET A 1 2.56 10.44 1.26
C MET A 1 2.00 9.60 0.14
N LYS A 2 2.79 9.38 -0.92
CA LYS A 2 2.42 8.48 -2.03
C LYS A 2 3.19 7.17 -1.89
N VAL A 3 2.66 6.06 -2.38
CA VAL A 3 3.43 4.80 -2.47
C VAL A 3 4.49 4.96 -3.54
N ARG A 4 5.73 4.56 -3.23
CA ARG A 4 6.84 4.57 -4.19
C ARG A 4 6.49 3.73 -5.41
N LYS A 5 6.86 4.17 -6.61
CA LYS A 5 6.59 3.43 -7.86
C LYS A 5 7.04 1.96 -7.78
N GLU A 6 8.19 1.68 -7.18
CA GLU A 6 8.71 0.32 -7.02
C GLU A 6 7.78 -0.58 -6.19
N VAL A 7 7.25 -0.04 -5.08
CA VAL A 7 6.34 -0.78 -4.19
C VAL A 7 4.97 -0.92 -4.83
N ARG A 8 4.55 0.09 -5.60
CA ARG A 8 3.34 0.02 -6.42
C ARG A 8 3.44 -1.12 -7.45
N SER A 9 4.61 -1.34 -8.05
CA SER A 9 4.83 -2.47 -8.97
C SER A 9 4.74 -3.82 -8.26
N LEU A 10 5.16 -3.93 -6.99
CA LEU A 10 5.02 -5.16 -6.21
C LEU A 10 3.56 -5.57 -6.01
N PHE A 11 2.64 -4.61 -5.85
CA PHE A 11 1.21 -4.89 -5.73
C PHE A 11 0.63 -5.68 -6.91
N TYR A 12 1.15 -5.45 -8.13
CA TYR A 12 0.66 -6.15 -9.32
C TYR A 12 1.19 -7.59 -9.44
N LYS A 13 2.12 -8.02 -8.58
CA LYS A 13 2.53 -9.43 -8.50
C LYS A 13 1.36 -10.26 -7.94
N LYS A 14 1.08 -11.39 -8.61
CA LYS A 14 -0.03 -12.28 -8.27
C LYS A 14 -0.02 -12.74 -6.80
N GLU A 15 1.16 -13.06 -6.29
CA GLU A 15 1.34 -13.49 -4.90
C GLU A 15 0.98 -12.39 -3.91
N ILE A 16 1.36 -11.14 -4.21
CA ILE A 16 1.15 -9.99 -3.33
C ILE A 16 -0.32 -9.61 -3.27
N HIS A 17 -0.99 -9.46 -4.43
CA HIS A 17 -2.41 -9.11 -4.38
C HIS A 17 -3.24 -10.24 -3.79
N ARG A 18 -2.96 -11.52 -4.08
CA ARG A 18 -3.69 -12.63 -3.44
C ARG A 18 -3.54 -12.62 -1.92
N ALA A 19 -2.32 -12.47 -1.42
CA ALA A 19 -2.07 -12.38 0.02
C ALA A 19 -2.82 -11.18 0.64
N LEU A 20 -2.95 -10.06 -0.07
CA LEU A 20 -3.73 -8.92 0.39
C LEU A 20 -5.24 -9.20 0.35
N GLU A 21 -5.73 -9.92 -0.65
CA GLU A 21 -7.12 -10.32 -0.74
C GLU A 21 -7.51 -11.24 0.42
N ASP A 22 -6.66 -12.24 0.74
CA ASP A 22 -6.82 -13.15 1.88
C ASP A 22 -6.75 -12.42 3.23
N GLU A 23 -5.73 -11.58 3.46
CA GLU A 23 -5.54 -10.88 4.75
C GLU A 23 -6.60 -9.79 5.00
N LEU A 24 -7.11 -9.15 3.95
CA LEU A 24 -8.06 -8.04 4.07
C LEU A 24 -9.51 -8.45 3.79
N CYS A 25 -9.75 -9.68 3.31
CA CYS A 25 -11.04 -10.16 2.82
C CYS A 25 -11.67 -9.19 1.80
N ARG A 26 -10.87 -8.68 0.86
CA ARG A 26 -11.31 -7.73 -0.18
C ARG A 26 -10.82 -8.17 -1.54
N HIS A 27 -11.61 -7.92 -2.58
CA HIS A 27 -11.19 -8.20 -3.94
C HIS A 27 -10.08 -7.29 -4.44
N TYR A 28 -9.25 -7.82 -5.35
CA TYR A 28 -8.17 -7.12 -6.03
C TYR A 28 -8.61 -5.77 -6.59
N GLU A 29 -9.80 -5.67 -7.18
CA GLU A 29 -10.31 -4.41 -7.72
C GLU A 29 -10.50 -3.33 -6.64
N THR A 30 -10.99 -3.72 -5.47
CA THR A 30 -11.11 -2.82 -4.31
C THR A 30 -9.73 -2.36 -3.84
N LEU A 31 -8.79 -3.29 -3.70
CA LEU A 31 -7.41 -2.99 -3.30
C LEU A 31 -6.70 -2.08 -4.32
N LYS A 32 -6.92 -2.33 -5.61
CA LYS A 32 -6.41 -1.50 -6.71
C LYS A 32 -7.03 -0.11 -6.66
N ARG A 33 -8.34 0.03 -6.44
CA ARG A 33 -8.98 1.34 -6.24
C ARG A 33 -8.36 2.09 -5.06
N TRP A 34 -8.14 1.41 -3.95
CA TRP A 34 -7.49 1.99 -2.77
C TRP A 34 -6.07 2.47 -3.04
N LEU A 35 -5.27 1.71 -3.80
CA LEU A 35 -3.93 2.08 -4.21
C LEU A 35 -3.90 3.32 -5.12
N ASN A 36 -4.93 3.50 -5.94
CA ASN A 36 -5.05 4.59 -6.90
C ASN A 36 -5.88 5.77 -6.38
N ALA A 37 -6.40 5.71 -5.15
CA ALA A 37 -7.14 6.81 -4.56
C ALA A 37 -6.20 7.99 -4.31
N ASP A 38 -6.50 9.12 -4.94
CA ASP A 38 -5.83 10.41 -4.77
C ASP A 38 -6.83 11.35 -4.07
N PRO A 39 -6.41 12.17 -3.09
CA PRO A 39 -5.02 12.50 -2.71
C PRO A 39 -4.36 11.52 -1.73
N THR A 40 -5.15 10.68 -1.05
CA THR A 40 -4.65 9.76 -0.02
C THR A 40 -5.21 8.35 -0.23
N PRO A 41 -4.33 7.36 -0.47
CA PRO A 41 -4.75 5.97 -0.60
C PRO A 41 -5.45 5.43 0.66
N PHE A 42 -6.44 4.55 0.50
CA PHE A 42 -7.28 4.07 1.61
C PHE A 42 -6.48 3.37 2.73
N TYR A 43 -5.37 2.70 2.41
CA TYR A 43 -4.51 2.09 3.42
C TYR A 43 -3.76 3.10 4.31
N HIS A 44 -3.85 4.41 4.06
CA HIS A 44 -3.43 5.43 5.03
C HIS A 44 -4.53 5.78 6.03
N HIS A 45 -5.81 5.58 5.68
CA HIS A 45 -6.94 5.87 6.57
C HIS A 45 -7.09 4.81 7.67
N SER A 46 -6.67 3.56 7.41
CA SER A 46 -6.72 2.50 8.40
C SER A 46 -5.33 1.91 8.68
N PRO A 47 -4.82 2.01 9.92
CA PRO A 47 -3.51 1.48 10.27
C PRO A 47 -3.43 -0.05 10.15
N ALA A 48 -4.55 -0.76 10.28
CA ALA A 48 -4.62 -2.21 10.07
C ALA A 48 -4.31 -2.58 8.62
N ILE A 49 -4.94 -1.88 7.66
CA ILE A 49 -4.73 -2.09 6.22
C ILE A 49 -3.29 -1.71 5.85
N ARG A 50 -2.79 -0.60 6.40
CA ARG A 50 -1.39 -0.20 6.23
C ARG A 50 -0.43 -1.29 6.68
N LYS A 51 -0.66 -1.86 7.86
CA LYS A 51 0.19 -2.89 8.46
C LYS A 51 0.16 -4.18 7.63
N ALA A 52 -1.02 -4.60 7.17
CA ALA A 52 -1.16 -5.74 6.27
C ALA A 52 -0.40 -5.52 4.96
N PHE A 53 -0.58 -4.36 4.33
CA PHE A 53 0.16 -3.99 3.11
C PHE A 53 1.67 -4.07 3.31
N LEU A 54 2.20 -3.41 4.33
CA LEU A 54 3.64 -3.39 4.64
C LEU A 54 4.20 -4.77 4.96
N LYS A 55 3.44 -5.59 5.72
CA LYS A 55 3.79 -6.97 6.05
C LYS A 55 3.93 -7.82 4.78
N ILE A 56 2.96 -7.73 3.88
CA ILE A 56 2.92 -8.53 2.65
C ILE A 56 3.97 -8.07 1.65
N VAL A 57 4.16 -6.75 1.46
CA VAL A 57 5.21 -6.24 0.57
C VAL A 57 6.61 -6.35 1.17
N GLY A 58 6.73 -6.72 2.45
CA GLY A 58 8.01 -6.85 3.16
C GLY A 58 8.77 -5.54 3.27
N LYS A 59 8.09 -4.40 3.42
CA LYS A 59 8.69 -3.07 3.48
C LYS A 59 8.27 -2.33 4.73
N THR A 60 9.14 -1.44 5.21
CA THR A 60 8.80 -0.49 6.26
C THR A 60 8.04 0.71 5.68
N VAL A 61 7.41 1.51 6.54
CA VAL A 61 6.76 2.77 6.15
C VAL A 61 7.67 3.64 5.26
N LYS A 62 8.91 3.89 5.70
CA LYS A 62 9.88 4.71 4.96
C LYS A 62 10.30 4.10 3.61
N GLY A 63 10.28 2.77 3.52
CA GLY A 63 10.63 2.04 2.30
C GLY A 63 9.47 1.86 1.33
N ALA A 64 8.22 1.90 1.80
CA ALA A 64 7.03 1.72 0.98
C ALA A 64 6.45 3.05 0.46
N PHE A 65 6.56 4.10 1.28
CA PHE A 65 5.99 5.40 1.00
C PHE A 65 7.09 6.43 0.73
N GLU A 66 6.83 7.34 -0.18
CA GLU A 66 7.63 8.55 -0.33
C GLU A 66 7.35 9.46 0.88
N PRO A 67 8.40 9.98 1.54
CA PRO A 67 8.21 11.05 2.51
C PRO A 67 7.51 12.21 1.79
N SER A 68 6.49 12.79 2.43
CA SER A 68 5.89 14.01 1.88
C SER A 68 7.00 15.06 1.79
N ALA A 69 7.12 15.76 0.66
CA ALA A 69 8.03 16.89 0.50
C ALA A 69 7.74 17.91 1.61
N GLY A 70 8.51 17.84 2.71
CA GLY A 70 8.18 18.50 3.97
C GLY A 70 8.77 17.85 5.23
N GLU A 71 9.13 16.55 5.21
CA GLU A 71 9.87 15.90 6.32
C GLU A 71 11.41 16.06 6.20
N SER A 72 11.86 17.24 5.74
CA SER A 72 13.24 17.69 5.92
C SER A 72 13.23 18.91 6.83
N LYS A 73 13.19 18.69 8.15
CA LYS A 73 13.88 19.52 9.14
C LYS A 73 13.92 18.83 10.49
#